data_AF-A0A9D6F8R8-F1
#
_entry.id   AF-A0A9D6F8R8-F1
#
_cell.length_a   1.000
_cell.length_b   1.000
_cell.length_c   1.000
_cell.angle_alpha   90.00
_cell.angle_beta   90.00
_cell.angle_gamma   90.00
#
_symmetry.space_group_name_H-M   'P 1'
#
loop_
_entity.id
_entity.type
_entity.pdbx_description
1 polymer ?
#
loop_
_entity_poly.entity_id
_entity_poly.type
_entity_poly.pdbx_seq_one_letter_code
_entity_poly.pdbx_strand_id
1 'polypeptide(L)'
;MYNLEHALYFGVPDNKIELLEGGSRWAFPFASRAEGEAHFHAWFETIRRWKQVSGPTRIRKTGENWKAVIHGIRMELFPRPIEMRFPISPEAFRVFHGTFNRRDFWPGQPEGMETGWDSAWNEGDVRMNLWSLFGRLSDRHGGKHSSRCDIAISDTAAVAPDAFYYRKGRKNIMIKGDYFGAPPDVVAEILSAPSRRLDCGPRMEVYRKAGVPHLWLVEPASETIDVFELHAQYELCDRFKAGDAFTVELFPGDEISVNELFLTQSKRRGKEDRKLKDPPPIPEWLLPADLKIGLEYFFHLGHPEHRWEFWNNKAQSVLAFGSAVEAAARFDYFLLEACRWAGMSKPKIMRTPDEERTEVGRFQLARQGRLVFLEIPVDGSRYKDFLALWSNREAWDWGE
;
A
#
# COMPACT_ATOMS: atom_id res chain seq x y z
N MET A 1 16.17 -16.00 -8.22
CA MET A 1 16.55 -15.05 -7.15
C MET A 1 15.62 -13.86 -7.22
N TYR A 2 15.12 -13.41 -6.08
CA TYR A 2 14.30 -12.21 -5.92
C TYR A 2 15.20 -10.99 -5.81
N ASN A 3 14.81 -9.90 -6.46
CA ASN A 3 15.56 -8.66 -6.34
C ASN A 3 15.24 -7.97 -5.01
N LEU A 4 16.15 -7.11 -4.55
CA LEU A 4 16.00 -6.38 -3.29
C LEU A 4 14.71 -5.54 -3.26
N GLU A 5 14.32 -4.90 -4.36
CA GLU A 5 13.11 -4.09 -4.40
C GLU A 5 11.83 -4.91 -4.15
N HIS A 6 11.82 -6.20 -4.49
CA HIS A 6 10.69 -7.08 -4.15
C HIS A 6 10.62 -7.31 -2.64
N ALA A 7 11.77 -7.48 -1.97
CA ALA A 7 11.81 -7.62 -0.52
C ALA A 7 11.50 -6.32 0.21
N LEU A 8 11.75 -5.16 -0.38
CA LEU A 8 11.35 -3.88 0.22
C LEU A 8 9.88 -3.54 0.00
N TYR A 9 9.30 -3.95 -1.13
CA TYR A 9 7.86 -3.83 -1.39
C TYR A 9 7.02 -4.88 -0.68
N PHE A 10 7.56 -6.09 -0.51
CA PHE A 10 6.85 -7.26 -0.01
C PHE A 10 7.55 -7.91 1.19
N GLY A 11 8.35 -7.24 2.01
CA GLY A 11 8.99 -7.83 3.21
C GLY A 11 8.57 -7.28 4.58
N VAL A 12 7.50 -6.52 4.76
CA VAL A 12 6.99 -6.07 6.06
C VAL A 12 5.85 -7.01 6.40
N PRO A 13 5.98 -7.86 7.44
CA PRO A 13 4.89 -8.70 7.90
C PRO A 13 3.66 -7.84 8.23
N ASP A 14 2.51 -8.20 7.66
CA ASP A 14 1.19 -7.54 7.83
C ASP A 14 1.19 -6.01 7.62
N ASN A 15 2.19 -5.50 6.89
CA ASN A 15 2.34 -4.08 6.60
C ASN A 15 2.33 -3.15 7.82
N LYS A 16 2.87 -3.64 8.95
CA LYS A 16 3.03 -2.81 10.14
C LYS A 16 4.20 -1.84 9.95
N ILE A 17 3.88 -0.60 9.63
CA ILE A 17 4.87 0.48 9.60
C ILE A 17 5.28 0.83 11.04
N GLU A 18 6.50 0.48 11.41
CA GLU A 18 7.08 0.80 12.70
C GLU A 18 8.45 1.45 12.54
N LEU A 19 8.64 2.58 13.22
CA LEU A 19 9.95 3.20 13.37
C LEU A 19 10.51 2.85 14.75
N LEU A 20 11.37 1.83 14.79
CA LEU A 20 12.01 1.35 16.00
C LEU A 20 13.50 1.71 15.97
N GLU A 21 13.99 2.35 17.02
CA GLU A 21 15.40 2.76 17.12
C GLU A 21 15.88 3.60 15.91
N GLY A 22 15.00 4.45 15.36
CA GLY A 22 15.32 5.30 14.21
C GLY A 22 15.38 4.58 12.86
N GLY A 23 14.89 3.34 12.77
CA GLY A 23 14.78 2.62 11.50
C GLY A 23 13.53 1.78 11.37
N SER A 24 13.16 1.48 10.13
CA SER A 24 12.08 0.56 9.80
C SER A 24 12.62 -0.82 9.47
N ARG A 25 11.83 -1.86 9.76
CA ARG A 25 12.19 -3.27 9.66
C ARG A 25 11.50 -3.91 8.45
N TRP A 26 12.27 -4.67 7.68
CA TRP A 26 11.79 -5.61 6.66
C TRP A 26 12.37 -6.99 6.95
N ALA A 27 11.57 -8.03 6.83
CA ALA A 27 11.94 -9.41 6.99
C ALA A 27 11.44 -10.24 5.80
N PHE A 28 12.31 -11.09 5.27
CA PHE A 28 11.98 -11.92 4.12
C PHE A 28 12.40 -13.37 4.36
N PRO A 29 11.46 -14.34 4.36
CA PRO A 29 11.77 -15.73 4.63
C PRO A 29 12.28 -16.44 3.37
N PHE A 30 12.96 -17.56 3.56
CA PHE A 30 13.47 -18.39 2.47
C PHE A 30 13.20 -19.88 2.75
N ALA A 31 12.99 -20.65 1.69
CA ALA A 31 12.69 -22.08 1.81
C ALA A 31 13.90 -22.89 2.32
N SER A 32 15.11 -22.37 2.12
CA SER A 32 16.35 -23.00 2.58
C SER A 32 17.39 -21.96 2.97
N ARG A 33 18.33 -22.38 3.83
CA ARG A 33 19.49 -21.59 4.21
C ARG A 33 20.32 -21.12 3.00
N ALA A 34 20.60 -22.04 2.08
CA ALA A 34 21.40 -21.75 0.89
C ALA A 34 20.75 -20.67 0.01
N GLU A 35 19.43 -20.68 -0.09
CA GLU A 35 18.68 -19.64 -0.79
C GLU A 35 18.82 -18.29 -0.08
N GLY A 36 18.68 -18.25 1.25
CA GLY A 36 18.90 -17.04 2.06
C GLY A 36 20.32 -16.47 1.89
N GLU A 37 21.36 -17.31 1.91
CA GLU A 37 22.75 -16.85 1.69
C GLU A 37 22.96 -16.22 0.31
N ALA A 38 22.39 -16.83 -0.73
CA ALA A 38 22.48 -16.31 -2.09
C ALA A 38 21.80 -14.94 -2.23
N HIS A 39 20.61 -14.77 -1.64
CA HIS A 39 19.91 -13.48 -1.62
C HIS A 39 20.63 -12.45 -0.77
N PHE A 40 21.15 -12.83 0.40
CA PHE A 40 21.91 -11.92 1.26
C PHE A 40 23.08 -11.31 0.50
N HIS A 41 23.89 -12.12 -0.19
CA HIS A 41 25.01 -11.62 -0.98
C HIS A 41 24.57 -10.70 -2.13
N ALA A 42 23.53 -11.09 -2.88
CA ALA A 42 23.06 -10.29 -4.02
C ALA A 42 22.46 -8.94 -3.57
N TRP A 43 21.68 -8.94 -2.51
CA TRP A 43 21.09 -7.72 -1.93
C TRP A 43 22.13 -6.83 -1.29
N PHE A 44 23.11 -7.43 -0.60
CA PHE A 44 24.24 -6.72 -0.01
C PHE A 44 25.04 -5.96 -1.07
N GLU A 45 25.38 -6.61 -2.19
CA GLU A 45 26.10 -5.93 -3.29
C GLU A 45 25.23 -4.87 -3.99
N THR A 46 23.92 -5.08 -4.08
CA THR A 46 22.99 -4.05 -4.57
C THR A 46 23.00 -2.82 -3.67
N ILE A 47 22.94 -2.99 -2.34
CA ILE A 47 22.98 -1.88 -1.38
C ILE A 47 24.34 -1.19 -1.40
N ARG A 48 25.46 -1.92 -1.50
CA ARG A 48 26.80 -1.32 -1.63
C ARG A 48 26.91 -0.45 -2.87
N ARG A 49 26.43 -0.95 -4.02
CA ARG A 49 26.40 -0.18 -5.27
C ARG A 49 25.51 1.05 -5.16
N TRP A 50 24.29 0.86 -4.63
CA TRP A 50 23.32 1.93 -4.42
C TRP A 50 23.87 3.04 -3.51
N LYS A 51 24.47 2.68 -2.38
CA LYS A 51 25.05 3.63 -1.41
C LYS A 51 26.52 3.99 -1.70
N GLN A 52 27.02 3.64 -2.89
CA GLN A 52 28.36 3.97 -3.40
C GLN A 52 29.50 3.61 -2.43
N VAL A 53 29.39 2.49 -1.72
CA VAL A 53 30.41 2.03 -0.77
C VAL A 53 31.52 1.29 -1.50
N SER A 54 32.69 1.92 -1.58
CA SER A 54 33.91 1.33 -2.13
C SER A 54 34.66 0.49 -1.10
N GLY A 55 35.45 -0.49 -1.58
CA GLY A 55 36.27 -1.35 -0.72
C GLY A 55 35.49 -2.42 0.04
N PRO A 56 36.18 -3.42 0.63
CA PRO A 56 35.52 -4.56 1.26
C PRO A 56 34.70 -4.11 2.48
N THR A 57 33.43 -4.51 2.52
CA THR A 57 32.56 -4.32 3.69
C THR A 57 32.46 -5.63 4.46
N ARG A 58 32.76 -5.61 5.76
CA ARG A 58 32.84 -6.83 6.58
C ARG A 58 31.45 -7.41 6.86
N ILE A 59 31.26 -8.68 6.50
CA ILE A 59 30.16 -9.51 6.98
C ILE A 59 30.65 -10.27 8.22
N ARG A 60 30.03 -10.03 9.38
CA ARG A 60 30.33 -10.76 10.62
C ARG A 60 29.46 -12.02 10.67
N LYS A 61 30.03 -13.17 11.01
CA LYS A 61 29.31 -14.45 11.14
C LYS A 61 29.45 -14.95 12.57
N THR A 62 28.32 -15.31 13.20
CA THR A 62 28.25 -15.88 14.55
C THR A 62 27.27 -17.05 14.51
N GLY A 63 27.78 -18.28 14.55
CA GLY A 63 26.95 -19.46 14.23
C GLY A 63 26.38 -19.34 12.82
N GLU A 64 25.07 -19.54 12.68
CA GLU A 64 24.35 -19.35 11.41
C GLU A 64 24.02 -17.86 11.12
N ASN A 65 24.14 -16.97 12.11
CA ASN A 65 23.75 -15.58 11.93
C ASN A 65 24.84 -14.78 11.20
N TRP A 66 24.48 -14.10 10.11
CA TRP A 66 25.35 -13.16 9.42
C TRP A 66 24.85 -11.74 9.61
N LYS A 67 25.77 -10.79 9.79
CA LYS A 67 25.45 -9.40 10.02
C LYS A 67 26.36 -8.49 9.22
N ALA A 68 25.76 -7.50 8.55
CA ALA A 68 26.49 -6.43 7.90
C ALA A 68 25.79 -5.09 8.06
N VAL A 69 26.56 -4.00 7.97
CA VAL A 69 26.04 -2.64 8.03
C VAL A 69 26.63 -1.84 6.87
N ILE A 70 25.78 -1.23 6.05
CA ILE A 70 26.15 -0.39 4.92
C ILE A 70 25.43 0.95 5.06
N HIS A 71 26.18 2.03 5.29
CA HIS A 71 25.60 3.38 5.38
C HIS A 71 24.40 3.46 6.35
N GLY A 72 24.53 2.83 7.52
CA GLY A 72 23.47 2.76 8.54
C GLY A 72 22.36 1.73 8.26
N ILE A 73 22.29 1.14 7.06
CA ILE A 73 21.40 0.03 6.74
C ILE A 73 21.98 -1.24 7.35
N ARG A 74 21.23 -1.89 8.23
CA ARG A 74 21.61 -3.16 8.83
C ARG A 74 20.98 -4.30 8.04
N MET A 75 21.75 -5.34 7.73
CA MET A 75 21.25 -6.58 7.17
C MET A 75 21.68 -7.74 8.06
N GLU A 76 20.74 -8.61 8.42
CA GLU A 76 20.98 -9.79 9.25
C GLU A 76 20.36 -11.02 8.57
N LEU A 77 21.15 -12.04 8.28
CA LEU A 77 20.65 -13.34 7.84
C LEU A 77 20.63 -14.28 9.05
N PHE A 78 19.44 -14.73 9.40
CA PHE A 78 19.16 -15.77 10.39
C PHE A 78 19.17 -17.15 9.71
N PRO A 79 18.94 -18.28 10.41
CA PRO A 79 18.97 -19.61 9.77
C PRO A 79 18.19 -19.68 8.45
N ARG A 80 17.03 -19.02 8.36
CA ARG A 80 16.33 -18.86 7.07
C ARG A 80 16.04 -17.42 6.65
N PRO A 81 15.42 -16.54 7.46
CA PRO A 81 15.01 -15.22 6.98
C PRO A 81 16.17 -14.21 6.95
N ILE A 82 16.06 -13.24 6.06
CA ILE A 82 16.87 -12.01 6.08
C ILE A 82 16.03 -10.90 6.69
N GLU A 83 16.57 -10.25 7.71
CA GLU A 83 16.08 -8.97 8.21
C GLU A 83 16.93 -7.81 7.67
N MET A 84 16.27 -6.72 7.30
CA MET A 84 16.88 -5.46 6.94
C MET A 84 16.28 -4.34 7.78
N ARG A 85 17.15 -3.43 8.25
CA ARG A 85 16.73 -2.21 8.95
C ARG A 85 17.25 -0.99 8.21
N PHE A 86 16.34 -0.16 7.71
CA PHE A 86 16.67 1.08 7.03
C PHE A 86 16.51 2.26 7.97
N PRO A 87 17.49 3.18 8.05
CA PRO A 87 17.31 4.43 8.76
C PRO A 87 16.25 5.28 8.04
N ILE A 88 15.23 5.71 8.77
CA ILE A 88 14.16 6.58 8.26
C ILE A 88 14.11 7.81 9.16
N SER A 89 14.18 9.00 8.56
CA SER A 89 14.13 10.25 9.30
C SER A 89 12.77 10.40 9.99
N PRO A 90 12.72 10.59 11.33
CA PRO A 90 11.47 10.85 12.02
C PRO A 90 10.76 12.11 11.51
N GLU A 91 11.51 13.10 11.01
CA GLU A 91 10.95 14.31 10.40
C GLU A 91 10.23 13.98 9.09
N ALA A 92 10.91 13.28 8.18
CA ALA A 92 10.32 12.84 6.92
C ALA A 92 9.12 11.92 7.12
N PHE A 93 9.20 11.01 8.09
CA PHE A 93 8.10 10.16 8.49
C PHE A 93 6.86 10.97 8.88
N ARG A 94 7.00 11.95 9.78
CA ARG A 94 5.89 12.80 10.22
C ARG A 94 5.30 13.63 9.07
N VAL A 95 6.17 14.16 8.20
CA VAL A 95 5.74 14.98 7.06
C VAL A 95 4.91 14.15 6.08
N PHE A 96 5.44 13.02 5.59
CA PHE A 96 4.71 12.20 4.62
C PHE A 96 3.46 11.56 5.21
N HIS A 97 3.51 11.11 6.45
CA HIS A 97 2.30 10.62 7.12
C HIS A 97 1.25 11.74 7.28
N GLY A 98 1.68 13.00 7.42
CA GLY A 98 0.80 14.16 7.49
C GLY A 98 0.13 14.53 6.16
N THR A 99 0.72 14.17 5.01
CA THR A 99 0.13 14.50 3.70
C THR A 99 -1.08 13.62 3.38
N PHE A 100 -1.14 12.38 3.89
CA PHE A 100 -2.25 11.46 3.61
C PHE A 100 -3.60 11.98 4.10
N ASN A 101 -3.64 12.71 5.21
CA ASN A 101 -4.91 13.22 5.75
C ASN A 101 -5.29 14.60 5.19
N ARG A 102 -4.54 15.15 4.23
CA ARG A 102 -4.82 16.48 3.66
C ARG A 102 -5.32 16.38 2.22
N ARG A 103 -6.59 16.73 2.02
CA ARG A 103 -7.26 16.63 0.71
C ARG A 103 -6.59 17.46 -0.39
N ASP A 104 -6.05 18.62 -0.03
CA ASP A 104 -5.45 19.55 -0.98
C ASP A 104 -4.09 19.10 -1.56
N PHE A 105 -3.52 17.97 -1.09
CA PHE A 105 -2.38 17.32 -1.74
C PHE A 105 -2.75 16.43 -2.91
N TRP A 106 -3.97 15.92 -2.95
CA TRP A 106 -4.33 14.78 -3.78
C TRP A 106 -5.41 15.15 -4.79
N PRO A 107 -5.25 14.82 -6.07
CA PRO A 107 -6.25 15.16 -7.08
C PRO A 107 -7.53 14.33 -6.93
N GLY A 108 -8.62 14.80 -7.53
CA GLY A 108 -9.87 14.05 -7.67
C GLY A 108 -10.81 14.12 -6.47
N GLN A 109 -10.58 15.03 -5.53
CA GLN A 109 -11.43 15.22 -4.35
C GLN A 109 -12.88 15.56 -4.72
N PRO A 110 -13.86 15.28 -3.83
CA PRO A 110 -15.26 15.62 -4.08
C PRO A 110 -15.44 17.14 -4.26
N GLU A 111 -16.42 17.52 -5.09
CA GLU A 111 -16.76 18.91 -5.32
C GLU A 111 -17.16 19.61 -4.01
N GLY A 112 -16.58 20.79 -3.75
CA GLY A 112 -16.77 21.54 -2.51
C GLY A 112 -16.02 20.97 -1.30
N MET A 113 -15.23 19.92 -1.50
CA MET A 113 -14.40 19.25 -0.49
C MET A 113 -12.94 19.11 -0.95
N GLU A 114 -12.49 19.94 -1.89
CA GLU A 114 -11.14 19.87 -2.47
C GLU A 114 -10.03 20.23 -1.48
N THR A 115 -10.37 20.96 -0.43
CA THR A 115 -9.46 21.29 0.68
C THR A 115 -10.04 20.79 2.00
N GLY A 116 -9.16 20.62 2.98
CA GLY A 116 -9.54 20.16 4.31
C GLY A 116 -8.77 18.95 4.77
N TRP A 117 -9.21 18.43 5.91
CA TRP A 117 -8.65 17.23 6.51
C TRP A 117 -9.61 16.05 6.31
N ASP A 118 -9.01 14.91 6.05
CA ASP A 118 -9.60 13.61 6.28
C ASP A 118 -9.32 13.17 7.73
N SER A 119 -10.04 12.17 8.19
CA SER A 119 -9.96 11.68 9.57
C SER A 119 -9.74 10.18 9.56
N ALA A 120 -8.47 9.79 9.65
CA ALA A 120 -8.08 8.38 9.81
C ALA A 120 -8.80 7.68 10.97
N TRP A 121 -9.23 8.43 11.99
CA TRP A 121 -10.03 7.90 13.09
C TRP A 121 -11.48 7.60 12.67
N ASN A 122 -12.12 8.54 11.97
CA ASN A 122 -13.48 8.34 11.45
C ASN A 122 -13.49 7.26 10.36
N GLU A 123 -12.52 7.25 9.46
CA GLU A 123 -12.32 6.17 8.48
C GLU A 123 -12.14 4.82 9.16
N GLY A 124 -11.36 4.79 10.25
CA GLY A 124 -11.20 3.60 11.08
C GLY A 124 -12.52 3.11 11.67
N ASP A 125 -13.35 4.03 12.18
CA ASP A 125 -14.69 3.69 12.66
C ASP A 125 -15.60 3.17 11.53
N VAL A 126 -15.61 3.82 10.36
CA VAL A 126 -16.37 3.38 9.17
C VAL A 126 -15.94 1.97 8.75
N ARG A 127 -14.63 1.68 8.76
CA ARG A 127 -14.10 0.34 8.48
C ARG A 127 -14.57 -0.70 9.51
N MET A 128 -14.58 -0.35 10.79
CA MET A 128 -15.08 -1.25 11.83
C MET A 128 -16.60 -1.46 11.74
N ASN A 129 -17.35 -0.44 11.30
CA ASN A 129 -18.77 -0.55 11.03
C ASN A 129 -19.05 -1.46 9.84
N LEU A 130 -18.28 -1.34 8.75
CA LEU A 130 -18.31 -2.26 7.60
C LEU A 130 -17.96 -3.69 8.00
N TRP A 131 -16.90 -3.89 8.78
CA TRP A 131 -16.54 -5.20 9.32
C TRP A 131 -17.70 -5.82 10.11
N SER A 132 -18.32 -5.02 10.99
CA SER A 132 -19.45 -5.46 11.81
C SER A 132 -20.69 -5.77 10.97
N LEU A 133 -20.94 -4.99 9.91
CA LEU A 133 -22.03 -5.23 8.96
C LEU A 133 -21.82 -6.57 8.25
N PHE A 134 -20.64 -6.79 7.65
CA PHE A 134 -20.33 -8.04 6.97
C PHE A 134 -20.33 -9.24 7.93
N GLY A 135 -19.97 -9.05 9.20
CA GLY A 135 -20.15 -10.06 10.25
C GLY A 135 -21.61 -10.47 10.43
N ARG A 136 -22.52 -9.50 10.64
CA ARG A 136 -23.95 -9.77 10.78
C ARG A 136 -24.53 -10.46 9.54
N LEU A 137 -24.12 -10.03 8.35
CA LEU A 137 -24.55 -10.63 7.09
C LEU A 137 -24.01 -12.06 6.94
N SER A 138 -22.75 -12.29 7.31
CA SER A 138 -22.13 -13.62 7.32
C SER A 138 -22.78 -14.57 8.33
N ASP A 139 -23.23 -14.07 9.48
CA ASP A 139 -23.96 -14.89 10.47
C ASP A 139 -25.32 -15.35 9.94
N ARG A 140 -26.03 -14.47 9.20
CA ARG A 140 -27.34 -14.78 8.62
C ARG A 140 -27.28 -15.65 7.37
N HIS A 141 -26.36 -15.34 6.45
CA HIS A 141 -26.28 -15.99 5.13
C HIS A 141 -25.21 -17.09 5.06
N GLY A 142 -24.39 -17.23 6.10
CA GLY A 142 -23.15 -17.99 6.07
C GLY A 142 -22.06 -17.25 5.28
N GLY A 143 -20.96 -17.93 4.96
CA GLY A 143 -19.86 -17.32 4.21
C GLY A 143 -18.69 -16.92 5.11
N LYS A 144 -17.82 -16.07 4.58
CA LYS A 144 -16.62 -15.57 5.26
C LYS A 144 -16.40 -14.11 4.86
N HIS A 145 -16.10 -13.26 5.81
CA HIS A 145 -15.69 -11.88 5.54
C HIS A 145 -14.29 -11.62 6.09
N SER A 146 -13.62 -10.62 5.51
CA SER A 146 -12.43 -10.03 6.11
C SER A 146 -12.29 -8.54 5.75
N SER A 147 -11.20 -7.91 6.18
CA SER A 147 -10.87 -6.49 6.03
C SER A 147 -9.36 -6.35 6.13
N ARG A 148 -8.77 -5.47 5.31
CA ARG A 148 -7.34 -5.13 5.38
C ARG A 148 -6.42 -6.36 5.35
N CYS A 149 -6.80 -7.37 4.57
CA CYS A 149 -5.99 -8.53 4.27
C CYS A 149 -5.72 -8.58 2.77
N ASP A 150 -4.47 -8.89 2.40
CA ASP A 150 -4.08 -9.04 1.00
C ASP A 150 -4.82 -10.23 0.34
N ILE A 151 -5.27 -10.00 -0.88
CA ILE A 151 -5.88 -10.99 -1.76
C ILE A 151 -5.02 -11.06 -3.02
N ALA A 152 -4.40 -12.22 -3.27
CA ALA A 152 -3.80 -12.54 -4.57
C ALA A 152 -4.94 -12.81 -5.58
N ILE A 153 -5.59 -11.72 -6.02
CA ILE A 153 -6.88 -11.77 -6.72
C ILE A 153 -6.77 -12.30 -8.15
N SER A 154 -5.59 -12.16 -8.77
CA SER A 154 -5.23 -12.82 -10.04
C SER A 154 -3.73 -13.10 -10.09
N ASP A 155 -3.25 -13.74 -11.16
CA ASP A 155 -1.81 -13.97 -11.35
C ASP A 155 -1.03 -12.69 -11.70
N THR A 156 -1.71 -11.54 -11.82
CA THR A 156 -1.09 -10.26 -12.14
C THR A 156 -1.49 -9.14 -11.18
N ALA A 157 -2.26 -9.45 -10.14
CA ALA A 157 -2.72 -8.46 -9.19
C ALA A 157 -2.88 -9.02 -7.77
N ALA A 158 -2.49 -8.21 -6.80
CA ALA A 158 -2.87 -8.34 -5.40
C ALA A 158 -3.44 -7.01 -4.89
N VAL A 159 -4.43 -7.11 -4.02
CA VAL A 159 -5.23 -5.99 -3.50
C VAL A 159 -5.48 -6.21 -2.02
N ALA A 160 -5.65 -5.15 -1.22
CA ALA A 160 -5.94 -5.25 0.20
C ALA A 160 -7.20 -4.44 0.54
N PRO A 161 -8.41 -4.91 0.16
CA PRO A 161 -9.62 -4.10 0.27
C PRO A 161 -9.99 -3.76 1.73
N ASP A 162 -10.69 -2.64 1.94
CA ASP A 162 -11.10 -2.24 3.31
C ASP A 162 -12.09 -3.22 3.92
N ALA A 163 -12.98 -3.82 3.12
CA ALA A 163 -13.78 -4.95 3.54
C ALA A 163 -14.15 -5.81 2.34
N PHE A 164 -14.32 -7.11 2.56
CA PHE A 164 -14.79 -8.02 1.52
C PHE A 164 -15.49 -9.23 2.11
N TYR A 165 -16.32 -9.88 1.30
CA TYR A 165 -17.08 -11.07 1.69
C TYR A 165 -17.13 -12.12 0.58
N TYR A 166 -17.03 -13.38 0.99
CA TYR A 166 -17.24 -14.57 0.18
C TYR A 166 -18.53 -15.26 0.62
N ARG A 167 -19.43 -15.53 -0.32
CA ARG A 167 -20.68 -16.22 -0.05
C ARG A 167 -20.45 -17.66 0.40
N LYS A 168 -21.42 -18.20 1.13
CA LYS A 168 -21.43 -19.59 1.57
C LYS A 168 -21.18 -20.54 0.39
N GLY A 169 -20.31 -21.53 0.61
CA GLY A 169 -20.00 -22.57 -0.38
C GLY A 169 -18.86 -22.24 -1.36
N ARG A 170 -18.30 -21.02 -1.32
CA ARG A 170 -17.05 -20.70 -2.04
C ARG A 170 -15.92 -21.64 -1.60
N LYS A 171 -15.19 -22.20 -2.56
CA LYS A 171 -14.06 -23.12 -2.36
C LYS A 171 -12.76 -22.46 -2.83
N ASN A 172 -11.62 -22.96 -2.34
CA ASN A 172 -10.28 -22.54 -2.76
C ASN A 172 -10.02 -21.02 -2.62
N ILE A 173 -10.65 -20.37 -1.64
CA ILE A 173 -10.47 -18.94 -1.40
C ILE A 173 -9.16 -18.62 -0.67
N MET A 174 -8.57 -19.60 0.02
CA MET A 174 -7.36 -19.43 0.82
C MET A 174 -6.15 -20.12 0.18
N ILE A 175 -4.98 -19.49 0.30
CA ILE A 175 -3.66 -20.04 0.06
C ILE A 175 -3.14 -20.55 1.40
N LYS A 176 -2.92 -21.88 1.48
CA LYS A 176 -2.41 -22.57 2.69
C LYS A 176 -3.20 -22.35 3.99
N GLY A 177 -4.37 -21.71 3.93
CA GLY A 177 -5.23 -21.44 5.08
C GLY A 177 -5.04 -20.05 5.69
N ASP A 178 -4.01 -19.29 5.28
CA ASP A 178 -3.67 -18.02 5.93
C ASP A 178 -3.96 -16.79 5.04
N TYR A 179 -3.66 -16.86 3.74
CA TYR A 179 -3.83 -15.73 2.81
C TYR A 179 -4.99 -15.95 1.83
N PHE A 180 -5.58 -14.88 1.28
CA PHE A 180 -6.64 -15.00 0.29
C PHE A 180 -6.08 -15.07 -1.14
N GLY A 181 -6.67 -15.91 -1.99
CA GLY A 181 -6.19 -16.17 -3.35
C GLY A 181 -7.27 -16.22 -4.43
N ALA A 182 -8.49 -15.79 -4.11
CA ALA A 182 -9.62 -15.78 -5.03
C ALA A 182 -10.40 -14.46 -4.94
N PRO A 183 -11.06 -14.00 -6.01
CA PRO A 183 -11.93 -12.82 -5.98
C PRO A 183 -13.11 -12.99 -5.01
N PRO A 184 -13.39 -12.01 -4.14
CA PRO A 184 -14.60 -11.96 -3.30
C PRO A 184 -15.90 -11.85 -4.11
N ASP A 185 -17.03 -12.09 -3.45
CA ASP A 185 -18.36 -11.83 -4.00
C ASP A 185 -18.75 -10.35 -3.87
N VAL A 186 -18.27 -9.66 -2.84
CA VAL A 186 -18.34 -8.20 -2.70
C VAL A 186 -17.05 -7.65 -2.14
N VAL A 187 -16.62 -6.50 -2.66
CA VAL A 187 -15.56 -5.65 -2.11
C VAL A 187 -16.15 -4.30 -1.75
N ALA A 188 -15.77 -3.76 -0.59
CA ALA A 188 -16.04 -2.39 -0.20
C ALA A 188 -14.71 -1.64 0.02
N GLU A 189 -14.60 -0.47 -0.58
CA GLU A 189 -13.46 0.44 -0.44
C GLU A 189 -13.90 1.73 0.21
N ILE A 190 -13.19 2.16 1.24
CA ILE A 190 -13.39 3.45 1.87
C ILE A 190 -12.47 4.43 1.14
N LEU A 191 -13.08 5.43 0.52
CA LEU A 191 -12.35 6.46 -0.19
C LEU A 191 -11.64 7.37 0.82
N SER A 192 -10.37 7.66 0.54
CA SER A 192 -9.58 8.70 1.22
C SER A 192 -8.87 9.57 0.20
N ALA A 193 -8.43 10.76 0.61
CA ALA A 193 -7.72 11.68 -0.26
C ALA A 193 -6.61 11.02 -1.11
N PRO A 194 -5.65 10.23 -0.55
CA PRO A 194 -4.51 9.72 -1.30
C PRO A 194 -4.84 8.55 -2.24
N SER A 195 -5.87 7.74 -1.94
CA SER A 195 -6.22 6.56 -2.75
C SER A 195 -7.46 6.76 -3.62
N ARG A 196 -8.26 7.80 -3.40
CA ARG A 196 -9.52 8.06 -4.13
C ARG A 196 -9.41 7.88 -5.63
N ARG A 197 -8.40 8.47 -6.26
CA ARG A 197 -8.18 8.35 -7.72
C ARG A 197 -7.93 6.90 -8.16
N LEU A 198 -7.28 6.11 -7.31
CA LEU A 198 -7.02 4.68 -7.53
C LEU A 198 -8.33 3.89 -7.36
N ASP A 199 -9.04 4.14 -6.27
CA ASP A 199 -10.25 3.43 -5.86
C ASP A 199 -11.40 3.63 -6.85
N CYS A 200 -11.58 4.87 -7.32
CA CYS A 200 -12.61 5.25 -8.30
C CYS A 200 -12.18 5.01 -9.76
N GLY A 201 -11.09 4.30 -10.01
CA GLY A 201 -10.57 4.10 -11.37
C GLY A 201 -9.77 2.82 -11.53
N PRO A 202 -8.42 2.87 -11.50
CA PRO A 202 -7.57 1.70 -11.70
C PRO A 202 -7.96 0.47 -10.87
N ARG A 203 -8.35 0.63 -9.62
CA ARG A 203 -8.72 -0.49 -8.74
C ARG A 203 -10.07 -1.08 -9.10
N MET A 204 -11.05 -0.28 -9.52
CA MET A 204 -12.30 -0.81 -10.10
C MET A 204 -11.99 -1.73 -11.28
N GLU A 205 -11.07 -1.35 -12.17
CA GLU A 205 -10.71 -2.19 -13.32
C GLU A 205 -10.04 -3.51 -12.89
N VAL A 206 -9.25 -3.50 -11.80
CA VAL A 206 -8.68 -4.73 -11.22
C VAL A 206 -9.78 -5.67 -10.73
N TYR A 207 -10.75 -5.17 -9.97
CA TYR A 207 -11.88 -5.95 -9.49
C TYR A 207 -12.76 -6.47 -10.62
N ARG A 208 -12.99 -5.64 -11.65
CA ARG A 208 -13.76 -5.98 -12.85
C ARG A 208 -13.10 -7.14 -13.61
N LYS A 209 -11.80 -7.04 -13.90
CA LYS A 209 -11.03 -8.10 -14.57
C LYS A 209 -10.98 -9.39 -13.76
N ALA A 210 -10.96 -9.28 -12.43
CA ALA A 210 -11.00 -10.44 -11.54
C ALA A 210 -12.40 -11.04 -11.39
N GLY A 211 -13.46 -10.38 -11.90
CA GLY A 211 -14.82 -10.88 -11.85
C GLY A 211 -15.49 -10.72 -10.48
N VAL A 212 -15.14 -9.69 -9.70
CA VAL A 212 -15.81 -9.38 -8.43
C VAL A 212 -17.22 -8.84 -8.72
N PRO A 213 -18.30 -9.55 -8.35
CA PRO A 213 -19.66 -9.19 -8.75
C PRO A 213 -20.16 -7.85 -8.22
N HIS A 214 -19.86 -7.53 -6.96
CA HIS A 214 -20.34 -6.31 -6.31
C HIS A 214 -19.17 -5.47 -5.81
N LEU A 215 -19.21 -4.16 -6.08
CA LEU A 215 -18.22 -3.20 -5.58
C LEU A 215 -18.94 -2.04 -4.89
N TRP A 216 -18.55 -1.74 -3.66
CA TRP A 216 -19.06 -0.60 -2.91
C TRP A 216 -17.96 0.43 -2.72
N LEU A 217 -18.20 1.68 -3.13
CA LEU A 217 -17.32 2.80 -2.81
C LEU A 217 -17.96 3.62 -1.69
N VAL A 218 -17.33 3.62 -0.53
CA VAL A 218 -17.80 4.28 0.69
C VAL A 218 -17.05 5.59 0.83
N GLU A 219 -17.75 6.70 0.82
CA GLU A 219 -17.20 8.06 0.85
C GLU A 219 -17.45 8.69 2.23
N PRO A 220 -16.46 8.71 3.14
CA PRO A 220 -16.63 9.32 4.45
C PRO A 220 -16.82 10.83 4.39
N ALA A 221 -16.29 11.52 3.38
CA ALA A 221 -16.32 12.99 3.36
C ALA A 221 -17.74 13.53 3.12
N SER A 222 -18.49 12.88 2.21
CA SER A 222 -19.88 13.24 1.90
C SER A 222 -20.92 12.27 2.47
N GLU A 223 -20.48 11.25 3.20
CA GLU A 223 -21.32 10.21 3.80
C GLU A 223 -22.23 9.52 2.81
N THR A 224 -21.62 9.11 1.69
CA THR A 224 -22.30 8.41 0.61
C THR A 224 -21.71 7.03 0.37
N ILE A 225 -22.51 6.14 -0.18
CA ILE A 225 -22.07 4.84 -0.67
C ILE A 225 -22.60 4.65 -2.09
N ASP A 226 -21.68 4.38 -3.01
CA ASP A 226 -21.99 3.98 -4.37
C ASP A 226 -21.96 2.46 -4.46
N VAL A 227 -23.07 1.87 -4.89
CA VAL A 227 -23.20 0.42 -5.05
C VAL A 227 -23.14 0.07 -6.53
N PHE A 228 -22.14 -0.70 -6.92
CA PHE A 228 -21.93 -1.16 -8.29
C PHE A 228 -22.16 -2.65 -8.43
N GLU A 229 -22.70 -3.05 -9.58
CA GLU A 229 -22.82 -4.44 -10.02
C GLU A 229 -22.03 -4.68 -11.31
N LEU A 230 -21.40 -5.85 -11.39
CA LEU A 230 -20.61 -6.26 -12.53
C LEU A 230 -21.50 -6.92 -13.60
N HIS A 231 -21.60 -6.26 -14.75
CA HIS A 231 -22.06 -6.86 -16.00
C HIS A 231 -20.87 -7.01 -16.97
N ALA A 232 -20.90 -6.35 -18.12
CA ALA A 232 -19.70 -6.20 -18.96
C ALA A 232 -18.70 -5.20 -18.35
N GLN A 233 -19.25 -4.16 -17.71
CA GLN A 233 -18.57 -3.15 -16.93
C GLN A 233 -19.26 -3.04 -15.56
N TYR A 234 -18.62 -2.33 -14.62
CA TYR A 234 -19.35 -1.93 -13.41
C TYR A 234 -20.41 -0.90 -13.78
N GLU A 235 -21.65 -1.18 -13.43
CA GLU A 235 -22.77 -0.26 -13.56
C GLU A 235 -23.16 0.21 -12.17
N LEU A 236 -23.33 1.53 -12.00
CA LEU A 236 -23.79 2.10 -10.73
C LEU A 236 -25.27 1.75 -10.58
N CYS A 237 -25.59 0.91 -9.59
CA CYS A 237 -26.97 0.58 -9.25
C CYS A 237 -27.67 1.82 -8.66
N ASP A 238 -27.06 2.40 -7.62
CA ASP A 238 -27.51 3.65 -7.02
C ASP A 238 -26.42 4.27 -6.11
N ARG A 239 -26.64 5.53 -5.72
CA ARG A 239 -25.89 6.24 -4.69
C ARG A 239 -26.80 6.52 -3.50
N PHE A 240 -26.42 6.01 -2.33
CA PHE A 240 -27.14 6.22 -1.09
C PHE A 240 -26.39 7.20 -0.19
N LYS A 241 -27.12 8.06 0.52
CA LYS A 241 -26.58 9.06 1.46
C LYS A 241 -27.05 8.76 2.89
N ALA A 242 -26.49 9.48 3.87
CA ALA A 242 -27.00 9.47 5.23
C ALA A 242 -28.54 9.65 5.27
N GLY A 243 -29.22 8.79 6.02
CA GLY A 243 -30.68 8.67 6.06
C GLY A 243 -31.24 7.52 5.23
N ASP A 244 -30.54 7.09 4.19
CA ASP A 244 -31.01 6.04 3.29
C ASP A 244 -30.71 4.63 3.82
N ALA A 245 -31.34 3.65 3.18
CA ALA A 245 -31.01 2.25 3.29
C ALA A 245 -31.16 1.56 1.93
N PHE A 246 -30.48 0.43 1.74
CA PHE A 246 -30.47 -0.28 0.47
C PHE A 246 -30.46 -1.79 0.64
N THR A 247 -30.87 -2.51 -0.41
CA THR A 247 -30.83 -3.97 -0.47
C THR A 247 -29.92 -4.40 -1.61
N VAL A 248 -29.32 -5.58 -1.50
CA VAL A 248 -28.51 -6.18 -2.58
C VAL A 248 -28.87 -7.66 -2.73
N GLU A 249 -28.84 -8.17 -3.95
CA GLU A 249 -29.20 -9.57 -4.23
C GLU A 249 -28.31 -10.57 -3.46
N LEU A 250 -27.05 -10.19 -3.20
CA LEU A 250 -26.11 -11.01 -2.43
C LEU A 250 -26.59 -11.33 -1.00
N PHE A 251 -27.46 -10.48 -0.43
CA PHE A 251 -27.98 -10.60 0.93
C PHE A 251 -29.51 -10.48 0.92
N PRO A 252 -30.23 -11.49 0.40
CA PRO A 252 -31.67 -11.39 0.18
C PRO A 252 -32.43 -11.20 1.51
N GLY A 253 -33.32 -10.21 1.54
CA GLY A 253 -34.13 -9.88 2.70
C GLY A 253 -33.44 -9.00 3.75
N ASP A 254 -32.19 -8.58 3.51
CA ASP A 254 -31.49 -7.62 4.36
C ASP A 254 -31.54 -6.21 3.78
N GLU A 255 -31.91 -5.26 4.63
CA GLU A 255 -31.83 -3.83 4.37
C GLU A 255 -30.63 -3.24 5.14
N ILE A 256 -29.73 -2.59 4.42
CA ILE A 256 -28.46 -2.06 4.92
C ILE A 256 -28.60 -0.56 5.14
N SER A 257 -28.50 -0.12 6.39
CA SER A 257 -28.59 1.30 6.74
C SER A 257 -27.28 2.04 6.48
N VAL A 258 -27.35 3.15 5.72
CA VAL A 258 -26.20 4.03 5.49
C VAL A 258 -25.79 4.75 6.78
N ASN A 259 -26.76 5.08 7.65
CA ASN A 259 -26.47 5.72 8.94
C ASN A 259 -25.59 4.85 9.84
N GLU A 260 -25.80 3.52 9.85
CA GLU A 260 -24.98 2.61 10.65
C GLU A 260 -23.52 2.58 10.18
N LEU A 261 -23.28 2.70 8.86
CA LEU A 261 -21.94 2.73 8.29
C LEU A 261 -21.15 3.95 8.75
N PHE A 262 -21.78 5.13 8.75
CA PHE A 262 -21.15 6.39 9.11
C PHE A 262 -21.30 6.76 10.59
N LEU A 263 -21.85 5.89 11.44
CA LEU A 263 -21.96 6.15 12.87
C LEU A 263 -20.60 6.00 13.56
N THR A 264 -19.78 7.06 13.49
CA THR A 264 -18.46 7.13 14.13
C THR A 264 -18.56 7.39 15.64
N GLN A 265 -17.46 7.18 16.36
CA GLN A 265 -17.34 7.57 17.77
C GLN A 265 -17.50 9.08 17.96
N SER A 266 -17.01 9.88 17.01
CA SER A 266 -17.20 11.34 16.97
C SER A 266 -18.68 11.70 16.99
N LYS A 267 -19.48 11.06 16.12
CA LYS A 267 -20.94 11.22 16.05
C LYS A 267 -21.65 10.84 17.33
N ARG A 268 -21.35 9.64 17.86
CA ARG A 268 -21.97 9.14 19.10
C ARG A 268 -21.77 10.07 20.29
N ARG A 269 -20.65 10.83 20.30
CA ARG A 269 -20.30 11.77 21.37
C ARG A 269 -20.76 13.21 21.09
N GLY A 270 -21.47 13.47 19.98
CA GLY A 270 -21.89 14.80 19.56
C GLY A 270 -20.72 15.74 19.24
N LYS A 271 -19.57 15.20 18.80
CA LYS A 271 -18.32 15.96 18.60
C LYS A 271 -18.06 16.37 17.14
N GLU A 272 -18.97 16.07 16.22
CA GLU A 272 -18.76 16.30 14.79
C GLU A 272 -18.53 17.76 14.39
N ASP A 273 -18.95 18.71 15.22
CA ASP A 273 -18.84 20.14 14.91
C ASP A 273 -17.47 20.79 15.10
N ARG A 274 -16.43 20.03 15.45
CA ARG A 274 -15.08 20.55 15.24
C ARG A 274 -14.75 20.38 13.76
N LYS A 275 -15.31 21.25 12.90
CA LYS A 275 -14.74 21.52 11.57
C LYS A 275 -13.25 21.64 11.80
N LEU A 276 -12.49 20.63 11.37
CA LEU A 276 -11.05 20.70 11.41
C LEU A 276 -10.71 22.00 10.69
N LYS A 277 -10.01 22.91 11.38
CA LYS A 277 -9.67 24.20 10.79
C LYS A 277 -9.05 23.94 9.42
N ASP A 278 -9.38 24.79 8.45
CA ASP A 278 -8.76 24.71 7.13
C ASP A 278 -7.25 24.53 7.32
N PRO A 279 -6.65 23.56 6.61
CA PRO A 279 -5.26 23.27 6.82
C PRO A 279 -4.44 24.50 6.43
N PRO A 280 -3.30 24.75 7.11
CA PRO A 280 -2.45 25.88 6.75
C PRO A 280 -1.97 25.74 5.30
N PRO A 281 -1.66 26.84 4.59
CA PRO A 281 -1.12 26.77 3.24
C PRO A 281 0.05 25.80 3.16
N ILE A 282 0.10 25.02 2.08
CA ILE A 282 1.19 24.09 1.85
C ILE A 282 2.46 24.93 1.59
N PRO A 283 3.54 24.74 2.37
CA PRO A 283 4.79 25.45 2.13
C PRO A 283 5.41 24.98 0.81
N GLU A 284 6.23 25.82 0.17
CA GLU A 284 6.90 25.44 -1.08
C GLU A 284 7.78 24.19 -0.91
N TRP A 285 8.39 24.03 0.27
CA TRP A 285 9.18 22.87 0.68
C TRP A 285 8.61 22.27 1.96
N LEU A 286 8.24 21.00 1.93
CA LEU A 286 7.81 20.25 3.10
C LEU A 286 8.98 19.77 3.95
N LEU A 287 10.11 19.46 3.31
CA LEU A 287 11.32 18.99 3.96
C LEU A 287 12.49 19.90 3.62
N PRO A 288 13.49 20.06 4.52
CA PRO A 288 14.72 20.77 4.19
C PRO A 288 15.35 20.25 2.89
N ALA A 289 15.82 21.16 2.03
CA ALA A 289 16.34 20.81 0.71
C ALA A 289 17.62 19.94 0.76
N ASP A 290 18.36 20.04 1.86
CA ASP A 290 19.58 19.29 2.14
C ASP A 290 19.29 17.88 2.72
N LEU A 291 18.15 17.67 3.37
CA LEU A 291 17.73 16.36 3.86
C LEU A 291 17.56 15.39 2.69
N LYS A 292 18.38 14.34 2.63
CA LYS A 292 18.32 13.34 1.55
C LYS A 292 17.26 12.29 1.85
N ILE A 293 16.23 12.24 0.99
CA ILE A 293 15.16 11.26 1.00
C ILE A 293 15.42 10.31 -0.17
N GLY A 294 15.78 9.05 0.10
CA GLY A 294 16.09 8.05 -0.93
C GLY A 294 14.88 7.23 -1.37
N LEU A 295 15.13 6.21 -2.20
CA LEU A 295 14.09 5.29 -2.69
C LEU A 295 13.44 4.48 -1.55
N GLU A 296 14.12 4.30 -0.42
CA GLU A 296 13.56 3.63 0.76
C GLU A 296 12.24 4.24 1.25
N TYR A 297 12.01 5.54 1.01
CA TYR A 297 10.78 6.21 1.39
C TYR A 297 9.60 5.85 0.49
N PHE A 298 9.81 5.46 -0.77
CA PHE A 298 8.73 4.94 -1.62
C PHE A 298 8.28 3.56 -1.17
N PHE A 299 9.23 2.69 -0.82
CA PHE A 299 8.94 1.35 -0.32
C PHE A 299 8.25 1.39 1.04
N HIS A 300 8.63 2.36 1.88
CA HIS A 300 8.12 2.45 3.24
C HIS A 300 6.85 3.30 3.39
N LEU A 301 6.83 4.49 2.79
CA LEU A 301 5.80 5.52 3.00
C LEU A 301 5.08 5.88 1.70
N GLY A 302 5.42 5.23 0.59
CA GLY A 302 4.87 5.59 -0.71
C GLY A 302 3.54 4.91 -1.04
N HIS A 303 3.03 4.00 -0.20
CA HIS A 303 1.74 3.39 -0.48
C HIS A 303 0.61 4.18 0.19
N PRO A 304 -0.33 4.76 -0.57
CA PRO A 304 -1.56 5.33 -0.02
C PRO A 304 -2.20 4.33 0.93
N GLU A 305 -2.43 4.78 2.17
CA GLU A 305 -3.04 4.00 3.25
C GLU A 305 -2.37 2.68 3.65
N HIS A 306 -1.12 2.47 3.23
CA HIS A 306 -0.36 1.27 3.56
C HIS A 306 -1.14 0.00 3.16
N ARG A 307 -1.22 -0.29 1.87
CA ARG A 307 -1.73 -1.56 1.31
C ARG A 307 -0.62 -2.15 0.44
N TRP A 308 -0.46 -3.46 0.33
CA TRP A 308 0.68 -4.02 -0.43
C TRP A 308 0.22 -4.53 -1.78
N GLU A 309 -0.23 -3.56 -2.58
CA GLU A 309 -0.98 -3.84 -3.79
C GLU A 309 -0.08 -3.75 -5.01
N PHE A 310 -0.37 -4.61 -5.96
CA PHE A 310 0.15 -4.48 -7.31
C PHE A 310 -0.94 -4.88 -8.28
N TRP A 311 -0.90 -4.31 -9.48
CA TRP A 311 -1.83 -4.67 -10.54
C TRP A 311 -1.17 -4.58 -11.88
N ASN A 312 -1.58 -5.45 -12.81
CA ASN A 312 -0.92 -5.61 -14.11
C ASN A 312 0.60 -5.81 -13.94
N ASN A 313 1.02 -6.61 -12.95
CA ASN A 313 2.42 -6.88 -12.62
C ASN A 313 3.24 -5.62 -12.27
N LYS A 314 2.62 -4.63 -11.65
CA LYS A 314 3.25 -3.35 -11.29
C LYS A 314 2.87 -2.95 -9.86
N ALA A 315 3.85 -2.88 -8.98
CA ALA A 315 3.71 -2.28 -7.66
C ALA A 315 3.89 -0.77 -7.78
N GLN A 316 2.99 0.01 -7.19
CA GLN A 316 2.96 1.47 -7.34
C GLN A 316 3.11 2.15 -5.99
N SER A 317 3.90 3.22 -5.97
CA SER A 317 4.07 4.12 -4.84
C SER A 317 4.04 5.57 -5.29
N VAL A 318 3.61 6.47 -4.41
CA VAL A 318 3.55 7.91 -4.61
C VAL A 318 3.98 8.65 -3.35
N LEU A 319 4.73 9.74 -3.52
CA LEU A 319 5.05 10.70 -2.47
C LEU A 319 4.58 12.08 -2.90
N ALA A 320 3.97 12.81 -1.96
CA ALA A 320 3.52 14.17 -2.17
C ALA A 320 4.48 15.18 -1.53
N PHE A 321 4.81 16.23 -2.28
CA PHE A 321 5.74 17.30 -1.87
C PHE A 321 5.04 18.66 -1.77
N GLY A 322 5.71 19.67 -1.22
CA GLY A 322 5.12 20.99 -0.97
C GLY A 322 4.75 21.74 -2.25
N SER A 323 5.57 21.58 -3.28
CA SER A 323 5.39 22.24 -4.56
C SER A 323 5.89 21.39 -5.73
N ALA A 324 5.61 21.84 -6.95
CA ALA A 324 6.23 21.28 -8.15
C ALA A 324 7.76 21.49 -8.17
N VAL A 325 8.26 22.56 -7.53
CA VAL A 325 9.70 22.86 -7.42
C VAL A 325 10.39 21.83 -6.53
N GLU A 326 9.86 21.58 -5.32
CA GLU A 326 10.38 20.54 -4.44
C GLU A 326 10.30 19.17 -5.13
N ALA A 327 9.14 18.82 -5.70
CA ALA A 327 8.96 17.54 -6.37
C ALA A 327 9.96 17.32 -7.52
N ALA A 328 10.28 18.35 -8.31
CA ALA A 328 11.28 18.28 -9.38
C ALA A 328 12.70 18.03 -8.83
N ALA A 329 13.10 18.76 -7.77
CA ALA A 329 14.40 18.56 -7.14
C ALA A 329 14.53 17.15 -6.52
N ARG A 330 13.45 16.65 -5.91
CA ARG A 330 13.39 15.30 -5.33
C ARG A 330 13.42 14.23 -6.41
N PHE A 331 12.69 14.42 -7.52
CA PHE A 331 12.68 13.53 -8.68
C PHE A 331 14.08 13.32 -9.25
N ASP A 332 14.87 14.38 -9.44
CA ASP A 332 16.25 14.26 -9.92
C ASP A 332 17.15 13.45 -8.98
N TYR A 333 16.95 13.60 -7.65
CA TYR A 333 17.68 12.80 -6.67
C TYR A 333 17.23 11.32 -6.66
N PHE A 334 15.94 11.04 -6.76
CA PHE A 334 15.43 9.67 -6.90
C PHE A 334 15.95 8.98 -8.16
N LEU A 335 16.04 9.72 -9.26
CA LEU A 335 16.62 9.22 -10.50
C LEU A 335 18.11 8.87 -10.32
N LEU A 336 18.86 9.69 -9.59
CA LEU A 336 20.25 9.40 -9.26
C LEU A 336 20.38 8.13 -8.39
N GLU A 337 19.53 7.98 -7.37
CA GLU A 337 19.48 6.78 -6.53
C GLU A 337 19.12 5.53 -7.36
N ALA A 338 18.17 5.63 -8.28
CA ALA A 338 17.80 4.54 -9.19
C ALA A 338 18.94 4.15 -10.14
N CYS A 339 19.69 5.13 -10.66
CA CYS A 339 20.89 4.89 -11.46
C CYS A 339 21.97 4.14 -10.67
N ARG A 340 22.26 4.58 -9.44
CA ARG A 340 23.19 3.90 -8.55
C ARG A 340 22.72 2.48 -8.23
N TRP A 341 21.44 2.32 -7.89
CA TRP A 341 20.85 1.01 -7.62
C TRP A 341 21.02 0.07 -8.81
N ALA A 342 20.65 0.50 -10.01
CA ALA A 342 20.72 -0.32 -11.22
C ALA A 342 22.14 -0.48 -11.77
N GLY A 343 23.10 0.35 -11.35
CA GLY A 343 24.43 0.40 -11.96
C GLY A 343 24.40 0.97 -13.38
N MET A 344 23.47 1.88 -13.66
CA MET A 344 23.20 2.43 -14.98
C MET A 344 23.47 3.94 -15.02
N SER A 345 23.72 4.47 -16.22
CA SER A 345 23.83 5.91 -16.44
C SER A 345 22.46 6.60 -16.40
N LYS A 346 22.44 7.92 -16.12
CA LYS A 346 21.22 8.74 -16.16
C LYS A 346 20.53 8.62 -17.54
N PRO A 347 19.27 8.16 -17.60
CA PRO A 347 18.53 8.05 -18.86
C PRO A 347 18.03 9.44 -19.31
N LYS A 348 17.43 9.47 -20.50
CA LYS A 348 16.65 10.63 -20.93
C LYS A 348 15.35 10.71 -20.13
N ILE A 349 14.93 11.94 -19.82
CA ILE A 349 13.64 12.22 -19.18
C ILE A 349 12.70 12.72 -20.29
N MET A 350 11.58 12.03 -20.46
CA MET A 350 10.49 12.50 -21.31
C MET A 350 9.69 13.56 -20.55
N ARG A 351 9.36 14.67 -21.21
CA ARG A 351 8.66 15.80 -20.60
C ARG A 351 7.47 16.21 -21.45
N THR A 352 6.32 16.32 -20.82
CA THR A 352 5.13 17.00 -21.32
C THR A 352 4.84 18.21 -20.42
N PRO A 353 3.88 19.09 -20.76
CA PRO A 353 3.49 20.18 -19.87
C PRO A 353 3.05 19.71 -18.47
N ASP A 354 2.44 18.52 -18.40
CA ASP A 354 1.78 18.02 -17.18
C ASP A 354 2.60 16.94 -16.45
N GLU A 355 3.57 16.31 -17.12
CA GLU A 355 4.27 15.14 -16.60
C GLU A 355 5.75 15.08 -17.02
N GLU A 356 6.60 14.62 -16.10
CA GLU A 356 7.93 14.08 -16.42
C GLU A 356 7.94 12.58 -16.18
N ARG A 357 8.53 11.80 -17.10
CA ARG A 357 8.65 10.35 -16.96
C ARG A 357 10.00 9.84 -17.42
N THR A 358 10.52 8.84 -16.73
CA THR A 358 11.77 8.16 -17.09
C THR A 358 11.81 6.73 -16.54
N GLU A 359 12.76 5.94 -17.03
CA GLU A 359 12.96 4.56 -16.62
C GLU A 359 14.45 4.27 -16.44
N VAL A 360 14.80 3.59 -15.35
CA VAL A 360 16.14 3.09 -15.09
C VAL A 360 16.06 1.66 -14.61
N GLY A 361 16.50 0.72 -15.46
CA GLY A 361 16.44 -0.69 -15.15
C GLY A 361 14.99 -1.13 -14.90
N ARG A 362 14.62 -1.33 -13.63
CA ARG A 362 13.27 -1.73 -13.22
C ARG A 362 12.47 -0.59 -12.58
N PHE A 363 13.06 0.59 -12.39
CA PHE A 363 12.40 1.72 -11.76
C PHE A 363 11.76 2.58 -12.84
N GLN A 364 10.44 2.65 -12.85
CA GLN A 364 9.70 3.63 -13.63
C GLN A 364 9.33 4.79 -12.72
N LEU A 365 9.91 5.96 -13.00
CA LEU A 365 9.68 7.18 -12.22
C LEU A 365 8.83 8.15 -13.04
N ALA A 366 7.83 8.74 -12.41
CA ALA A 366 7.05 9.83 -12.99
C ALA A 366 6.86 10.98 -11.99
N ARG A 367 6.67 12.20 -12.48
CA ARG A 367 6.31 13.36 -11.66
C ARG A 367 5.16 14.10 -12.32
N GLN A 368 4.13 14.43 -11.55
CA GLN A 368 2.99 15.24 -11.98
C GLN A 368 2.73 16.31 -10.91
N GLY A 369 2.95 17.57 -11.26
CA GLY A 369 2.90 18.67 -10.29
C GLY A 369 3.80 18.39 -9.07
N ARG A 370 3.18 18.26 -7.90
CA ARG A 370 3.83 18.00 -6.60
C ARG A 370 3.97 16.52 -6.23
N LEU A 371 3.43 15.62 -7.05
CA LEU A 371 3.46 14.19 -6.81
C LEU A 371 4.62 13.55 -7.58
N VAL A 372 5.35 12.67 -6.92
CA VAL A 372 6.32 11.78 -7.57
C VAL A 372 5.85 10.35 -7.41
N PHE A 373 5.87 9.59 -8.49
CA PHE A 373 5.45 8.21 -8.55
C PHE A 373 6.65 7.31 -8.81
N LEU A 374 6.65 6.15 -8.16
CA LEU A 374 7.52 5.04 -8.45
C LEU A 374 6.67 3.83 -8.80
N GLU A 375 6.96 3.21 -9.94
CA GLU A 375 6.38 1.93 -10.32
C GLU A 375 7.50 0.90 -10.54
N ILE A 376 7.30 -0.30 -9.98
CA ILE A 376 8.23 -1.43 -10.11
C ILE A 376 7.50 -2.62 -10.71
N PRO A 377 8.03 -3.21 -11.80
CA PRO A 377 7.55 -4.48 -12.31
C PRO A 377 7.73 -5.59 -11.27
N VAL A 378 6.64 -6.30 -10.99
CA VAL A 378 6.60 -7.46 -10.08
C VAL A 378 6.09 -8.67 -10.83
N ASP A 379 6.63 -9.85 -10.52
CA ASP A 379 6.14 -11.09 -11.09
C ASP A 379 4.97 -11.62 -10.24
N GLY A 380 3.75 -11.21 -10.59
CA GLY A 380 2.54 -11.58 -9.87
C GLY A 380 2.28 -13.08 -9.84
N SER A 381 2.79 -13.84 -10.82
CA SER A 381 2.61 -15.30 -10.87
C SER A 381 3.32 -15.98 -9.70
N ARG A 382 4.39 -15.38 -9.20
CA ARG A 382 5.17 -15.86 -8.06
C ARG A 382 4.64 -15.32 -6.73
N TYR A 383 3.66 -14.42 -6.75
CA TYR A 383 3.11 -13.86 -5.51
C TYR A 383 2.38 -14.90 -4.66
N LYS A 384 1.63 -15.81 -5.28
CA LYS A 384 1.01 -16.93 -4.56
C LYS A 384 2.05 -17.87 -3.93
N ASP A 385 3.20 -18.05 -4.59
CA ASP A 385 4.30 -18.84 -4.03
C ASP A 385 4.91 -18.15 -2.80
N PHE A 386 5.01 -16.82 -2.80
CA PHE A 386 5.44 -16.07 -1.62
C PHE A 386 4.49 -16.28 -0.46
N LEU A 387 3.18 -16.09 -0.69
CA LEU A 387 2.17 -16.27 0.35
C LEU A 387 2.21 -17.70 0.90
N ALA A 388 2.41 -18.71 0.03
CA ALA A 388 2.57 -20.09 0.45
C ALA A 388 3.86 -20.32 1.29
N LEU A 389 4.97 -19.67 0.94
CA LEU A 389 6.21 -19.71 1.72
C LEU A 389 6.04 -19.00 3.06
N TRP A 390 5.34 -17.88 3.09
CA TRP A 390 5.11 -17.08 4.29
C TRP A 390 4.21 -17.77 5.30
N SER A 391 3.24 -18.56 4.82
CA SER A 391 2.45 -19.49 5.62
C SER A 391 3.28 -20.62 6.24
N ASN A 392 4.47 -20.93 5.71
CA ASN A 392 5.33 -21.95 6.28
C ASN A 392 6.11 -21.39 7.46
N ARG A 393 5.69 -21.76 8.68
CA ARG A 393 6.38 -21.36 9.93
C ARG A 393 7.86 -21.71 9.93
N GLU A 394 8.25 -22.83 9.34
CA GLU A 394 9.66 -23.19 9.29
C GLU A 394 10.47 -22.24 8.41
N ALA A 395 9.87 -21.56 7.42
CA ALA A 395 10.61 -20.59 6.59
C ALA A 395 11.02 -19.32 7.38
N TRP A 396 10.42 -19.13 8.56
CA TRP A 396 10.70 -18.08 9.52
C TRP A 396 11.58 -18.58 10.68
N ASP A 397 12.48 -19.52 10.43
CA ASP A 397 13.43 -20.00 11.43
C ASP A 397 14.46 -18.90 11.78
N TRP A 398 14.23 -18.24 12.91
CA TRP A 398 15.12 -17.21 13.48
C TRP A 398 16.28 -17.81 14.30
N GLY A 399 16.32 -19.13 14.50
CA GLY A 399 17.33 -19.81 15.31
C GLY A 399 17.11 -19.71 16.82
N GLU A 400 15.85 -19.56 17.24
CA GLU A 400 15.43 -19.54 18.65
C GLU A 400 15.16 -20.94 19.23
#